data_AF-A0A2H1E7L7-F1
#
_entry.id   AF-A0A2H1E7L7-F1
#
_cell.length_a   1.000
_cell.length_b   1.000
_cell.length_c   1.000
_cell.angle_alpha   90.00
_cell.angle_beta   90.00
_cell.angle_gamma   90.00
#
_symmetry.space_group_name_H-M   'P 1'
#
loop_
_entity.id
_entity.type
_entity.pdbx_description
1 polymer ?
#
loop_
_entity_poly.entity_id
_entity_poly.type
_entity_poly.pdbx_seq_one_letter_code
_entity_poly.pdbx_strand_id
1 'polypeptide(L)'
;MPREWNKMKIIDMNTKYWKEINRPHIDNVIANGGDIRFIHDPRLSINKYSIIDDLPETSLIEKAFKAKAKREGLKKIPTFLKWEYDYLLKRGYVIKDNGLMVKL
;
A
#
# COMPACT_ATOMS: atom_id res chain seq x y z
N MET A 1 -13.18 -8.06 6.86
CA MET A 1 -12.04 -7.87 7.78
C MET A 1 -12.38 -8.43 9.15
N PRO A 2 -11.42 -8.99 9.89
CA PRO A 2 -11.60 -9.38 11.30
C PRO A 2 -12.11 -8.19 12.15
N ARG A 3 -13.04 -8.44 13.08
CA ARG A 3 -13.70 -7.37 13.87
C ARG A 3 -12.73 -6.51 14.68
N GLU A 4 -11.62 -7.10 15.09
CA GLU A 4 -10.50 -6.48 15.80
C GLU A 4 -9.83 -5.33 15.02
N TRP A 5 -9.80 -5.41 13.68
CA TRP A 5 -9.11 -4.40 12.86
C TRP A 5 -9.93 -3.11 12.73
N ASN A 6 -11.26 -3.22 12.78
CA ASN A 6 -12.17 -2.07 12.67
C ASN A 6 -11.99 -1.07 13.82
N LYS A 7 -11.47 -1.52 14.97
CA LYS A 7 -11.22 -0.66 16.14
C LYS A 7 -9.87 0.06 16.09
N MET A 8 -8.95 -0.37 15.23
CA MET A 8 -7.60 0.21 15.13
C MET A 8 -7.63 1.58 14.46
N LYS A 9 -6.57 2.38 14.67
CA LYS A 9 -6.34 3.55 13.81
C LYS A 9 -6.04 3.08 12.39
N ILE A 10 -6.33 3.91 11.39
CA ILE A 10 -6.13 3.53 9.99
C ILE A 10 -4.64 3.27 9.69
N ILE A 11 -3.74 4.04 10.28
CA ILE A 11 -2.29 3.81 10.14
C ILE A 11 -1.88 2.45 10.72
N ASP A 12 -2.44 2.08 11.89
CA ASP A 12 -2.14 0.81 12.54
C ASP A 12 -2.67 -0.36 11.70
N MET A 13 -3.88 -0.22 11.16
CA MET A 13 -4.48 -1.19 10.25
C MET A 13 -3.64 -1.39 8.98
N ASN A 14 -3.20 -0.32 8.33
CA ASN A 14 -2.32 -0.40 7.16
C ASN A 14 -0.99 -1.06 7.51
N THR A 15 -0.41 -0.69 8.66
CA THR A 15 0.86 -1.27 9.15
C THR A 15 0.72 -2.76 9.43
N LYS A 16 -0.38 -3.18 10.05
CA LYS A 16 -0.67 -4.58 10.32
C LYS A 16 -0.84 -5.37 9.03
N TYR A 17 -1.66 -4.88 8.09
CA TYR A 17 -1.86 -5.51 6.78
C TYR A 17 -0.54 -5.69 6.03
N TRP A 18 0.32 -4.67 6.01
CA TRP A 18 1.63 -4.77 5.40
C TRP A 18 2.52 -5.84 6.04
N LYS A 19 2.60 -5.87 7.36
CA LYS A 19 3.47 -6.80 8.10
C LYS A 19 3.02 -8.25 7.98
N GLU A 20 1.70 -8.48 7.98
CA GLU A 20 1.11 -9.81 8.07
C GLU A 20 0.73 -10.39 6.71
N ILE A 21 0.53 -9.54 5.69
CA ILE A 21 0.00 -9.98 4.39
C ILE A 21 0.94 -9.58 3.24
N ASN A 22 1.08 -8.29 2.91
CA ASN A 22 1.81 -7.89 1.69
C ASN A 22 3.30 -8.22 1.74
N ARG A 23 3.99 -7.90 2.84
CA ARG A 23 5.44 -8.17 2.94
C ARG A 23 5.72 -9.67 2.89
N PRO A 24 5.06 -10.54 3.69
CA PRO A 24 5.24 -11.99 3.57
C PRO A 24 4.93 -12.55 2.18
N HIS A 25 3.89 -12.02 1.52
CA HIS A 25 3.55 -12.44 0.16
C HIS A 25 4.68 -12.11 -0.83
N ILE A 26 5.21 -10.89 -0.79
CA ILE A 26 6.35 -10.47 -1.63
C ILE A 26 7.59 -11.30 -1.32
N ASP A 27 7.89 -11.53 -0.04
CA ASP A 27 9.03 -12.37 0.36
C ASP A 27 8.90 -13.79 -0.20
N ASN A 28 7.69 -14.35 -0.19
CA ASN A 28 7.42 -15.66 -0.78
C ASN A 28 7.57 -15.66 -2.31
N VAL A 29 7.10 -14.63 -3.02
CA VAL A 29 7.31 -14.52 -4.48
C VAL A 29 8.81 -14.51 -4.80
N ILE A 30 9.59 -13.70 -4.08
CA ILE A 30 11.05 -13.62 -4.25
C ILE A 30 11.73 -14.95 -3.94
N ALA A 31 11.36 -15.60 -2.83
CA ALA A 31 11.95 -16.88 -2.42
C ALA A 31 11.73 -18.00 -3.45
N ASN A 32 10.62 -17.94 -4.20
CA ASN A 32 10.30 -18.89 -5.25
C ASN A 32 10.81 -18.46 -6.65
N GLY A 33 11.65 -17.43 -6.73
CA GLY A 33 12.19 -16.93 -8.00
C GLY A 33 11.17 -16.25 -8.90
N GLY A 34 10.04 -15.82 -8.34
CA GLY A 34 8.99 -15.12 -9.07
C GLY A 34 9.34 -13.67 -9.38
N ASP A 35 8.82 -13.19 -10.51
CA ASP A 35 8.93 -11.80 -10.93
C ASP A 35 7.93 -10.90 -10.20
N ILE A 36 8.35 -9.67 -9.91
CA ILE A 36 7.47 -8.63 -9.37
C ILE A 36 7.36 -7.51 -10.40
N ARG A 37 6.13 -7.23 -10.85
CA ARG A 37 5.83 -6.17 -11.81
C ARG A 37 4.74 -5.26 -11.27
N PHE A 38 4.99 -3.97 -11.32
CA PHE A 38 3.96 -2.97 -11.03
C PHE A 38 3.16 -2.63 -12.29
N ILE A 39 1.83 -2.65 -12.17
CA ILE A 39 0.90 -2.25 -13.25
C ILE A 39 0.89 -0.73 -13.42
N HIS A 40 1.00 0.01 -12.32
CA HIS A 40 1.10 1.46 -12.29
C HIS A 40 2.48 1.89 -11.83
N ASP A 41 3.03 2.97 -12.38
CA ASP A 41 4.36 3.44 -12.01
C ASP A 41 4.38 3.94 -10.55
N PRO A 42 5.06 3.24 -9.62
CA PRO A 42 5.11 3.63 -8.21
C PRO A 42 5.95 4.89 -7.96
N ARG A 43 6.69 5.38 -8.97
CA ARG A 43 7.50 6.62 -8.86
C ARG A 43 6.62 7.87 -8.91
N LEU A 44 5.44 7.79 -9.54
CA LEU A 44 4.50 8.91 -9.65
C LEU A 44 3.83 9.20 -8.31
N SER A 45 3.78 10.47 -7.91
CA SER A 45 3.23 10.89 -6.60
C SER A 45 1.77 10.48 -6.38
N ILE A 46 0.95 10.50 -7.44
CA ILE A 46 -0.45 10.07 -7.41
C ILE A 46 -0.61 8.59 -7.00
N ASN A 47 0.38 7.76 -7.34
CA ASN A 47 0.38 6.34 -7.04
C ASN A 47 0.96 6.04 -5.65
N LYS A 48 1.61 7.02 -5.01
CA LYS A 48 2.26 6.86 -3.70
C LYS A 48 1.32 7.12 -2.53
N TYR A 49 0.29 7.93 -2.73
CA TYR A 49 -0.60 8.38 -1.65
C TYR A 49 -2.04 8.44 -2.10
N SER A 50 -2.94 7.92 -1.27
CA SER A 50 -4.37 8.23 -1.33
C SER A 50 -4.62 9.53 -0.57
N ILE A 51 -5.11 10.55 -1.26
CA ILE A 51 -5.51 11.83 -0.65
C ILE A 51 -6.90 11.65 -0.06
N ILE A 52 -7.06 11.95 1.24
CA ILE A 52 -8.30 11.63 1.96
C ILE A 52 -9.49 12.42 1.41
N ASP A 53 -9.30 13.67 1.04
CA ASP A 53 -10.38 14.51 0.50
C ASP A 53 -10.84 14.06 -0.90
N ASP A 54 -9.93 13.48 -1.69
CA ASP A 54 -10.21 12.98 -3.05
C ASP A 54 -10.79 11.56 -3.05
N LEU A 55 -10.86 10.89 -1.89
CA LEU A 55 -11.46 9.56 -1.81
C LEU A 55 -12.95 9.62 -2.21
N PRO A 56 -13.41 8.64 -3.01
CA PRO A 56 -14.82 8.53 -3.38
C PRO A 56 -15.68 8.34 -2.14
N GLU A 57 -16.95 8.74 -2.23
CA GLU A 57 -17.96 8.57 -1.18
C GLU A 57 -19.23 7.94 -1.78
N THR A 58 -19.02 7.00 -2.70
CA THR A 58 -20.10 6.35 -3.45
C THR A 58 -20.79 5.25 -2.65
N SER A 59 -20.10 4.66 -1.68
CA SER A 59 -20.63 3.64 -0.78
C SER A 59 -20.61 4.06 0.69
N LEU A 60 -21.43 3.39 1.52
CA LEU A 60 -21.42 3.59 2.98
C LEU A 60 -20.06 3.25 3.61
N ILE A 61 -19.36 2.27 3.05
CA ILE A 61 -18.03 1.84 3.53
C ILE A 61 -17.01 2.96 3.28
N GLU A 62 -17.00 3.53 2.08
CA GLU A 62 -16.09 4.62 1.72
C GLU A 62 -16.35 5.86 2.58
N LYS A 63 -17.62 6.24 2.77
CA LYS A 63 -18.02 7.34 3.65
C LYS A 63 -17.51 7.12 5.08
N ALA A 64 -17.72 5.92 5.63
CA ALA A 64 -17.25 5.60 6.98
C ALA A 64 -15.72 5.63 7.11
N PHE A 65 -15.00 5.13 6.10
CA PHE A 65 -13.54 5.18 6.05
C PHE A 65 -13.02 6.62 6.00
N LYS A 66 -13.53 7.44 5.07
CA LYS A 66 -13.13 8.85 4.92
C LYS A 66 -13.43 9.65 6.17
N ALA A 67 -14.60 9.47 6.78
CA ALA A 67 -14.96 10.11 8.05
C ALA A 67 -14.00 9.71 9.19
N LYS A 68 -13.66 8.42 9.30
CA LYS A 68 -12.68 7.94 10.28
C LYS A 68 -11.30 8.55 10.04
N ALA A 69 -10.83 8.60 8.79
CA ALA A 69 -9.54 9.18 8.43
C ALA A 69 -9.46 10.66 8.82
N LYS A 70 -10.50 11.44 8.51
CA LYS A 70 -10.60 12.85 8.91
C LYS A 70 -10.59 13.04 10.42
N ARG A 71 -11.37 12.23 11.16
CA ARG A 71 -11.40 12.25 12.63
C ARG A 71 -10.05 11.89 13.26
N GLU A 72 -9.26 11.04 12.60
CA GLU A 72 -7.89 10.69 13.02
C GLU A 72 -6.84 11.73 12.57
N GLY A 73 -7.24 12.82 11.91
CA GLY A 73 -6.35 13.89 11.46
C GLY A 73 -5.55 13.58 10.20
N LEU A 74 -5.93 12.56 9.44
CA LEU A 74 -5.21 12.13 8.24
C LEU A 74 -5.58 12.99 7.03
N LYS A 75 -4.57 13.55 6.36
CA LYS A 75 -4.72 14.25 5.07
C LYS A 75 -4.44 13.35 3.87
N LYS A 76 -3.53 12.38 4.04
CA LYS A 76 -3.17 11.38 3.04
C LYS A 76 -2.67 10.11 3.70
N ILE A 77 -2.79 8.99 3.01
CA ILE A 77 -2.33 7.68 3.46
C ILE A 77 -1.40 7.11 2.39
N PRO A 78 -0.21 6.58 2.73
CA PRO A 78 0.62 5.91 1.74
C PRO A 78 -0.09 4.66 1.20
N THR A 79 -0.04 4.48 -0.11
CA THR A 79 -0.57 3.27 -0.77
C THR A 79 0.31 2.07 -0.49
N PHE A 80 -0.24 0.86 -0.61
CA PHE A 80 0.59 -0.35 -0.58
C PHE A 80 1.61 -0.36 -1.70
N LEU A 81 1.24 0.13 -2.90
CA LEU A 81 2.16 0.33 -4.02
C LEU A 81 3.44 1.09 -3.63
N LYS A 82 3.30 2.17 -2.83
CA LYS A 82 4.46 2.91 -2.28
C LYS A 82 5.33 2.01 -1.40
N TRP A 83 4.70 1.28 -0.47
CA TRP A 83 5.41 0.47 0.51
C TRP A 83 6.12 -0.72 -0.14
N GLU A 84 5.48 -1.37 -1.09
CA GLU A 84 6.03 -2.44 -1.91
C GLU A 84 7.25 -1.96 -2.69
N TYR A 85 7.14 -0.82 -3.35
CA TYR A 85 8.25 -0.23 -4.09
C TYR A 85 9.42 0.13 -3.17
N ASP A 86 9.17 0.86 -2.08
CA ASP A 86 10.22 1.23 -1.10
C ASP A 86 10.88 -0.01 -0.48
N TYR A 87 10.11 -1.07 -0.24
CA TYR A 87 10.60 -2.33 0.30
C TYR A 87 11.59 -3.02 -0.64
N LEU A 88 11.25 -3.08 -1.92
CA LEU A 88 12.09 -3.68 -2.95
C LEU A 88 13.35 -2.84 -3.20
N LEU A 89 13.23 -1.50 -3.25
CA LEU A 89 14.37 -0.60 -3.35
C LEU A 89 15.40 -0.83 -2.23
N LYS A 90 14.93 -0.95 -0.97
CA LYS A 90 15.79 -1.25 0.19
C LYS A 90 16.51 -2.60 0.10
N ARG A 91 16.07 -3.50 -0.78
CA ARG A 91 16.64 -4.84 -1.00
C ARG A 91 17.48 -4.93 -2.28
N GLY A 92 17.80 -3.79 -2.88
CA GLY A 92 18.67 -3.70 -4.06
C GLY A 92 17.94 -3.91 -5.39
N TYR A 93 16.60 -3.83 -5.42
CA TYR A 93 15.86 -3.88 -6.67
C TYR A 93 15.79 -2.51 -7.33
N VAL A 94 15.69 -2.51 -8.66
CA VAL A 94 15.41 -1.34 -9.50
C VAL A 94 14.26 -1.62 -10.44
N ILE A 95 13.46 -0.59 -10.73
CA ILE A 95 12.34 -0.68 -11.66
C ILE A 95 12.81 -0.44 -13.10
N LYS A 96 12.37 -1.28 -14.04
CA LYS A 96 12.51 -1.08 -15.49
C LYS A 96 11.31 -0.32 -16.04
N ASP A 97 11.41 0.21 -17.25
CA ASP A 97 10.34 1.00 -17.87
C ASP A 97 9.02 0.23 -18.06
N ASN A 98 9.10 -1.10 -18.15
CA ASN A 98 7.93 -1.96 -18.24
C ASN A 98 7.32 -2.34 -16.86
N GLY A 99 7.79 -1.71 -15.78
CA GLY A 99 7.33 -1.94 -14.41
C GLY A 99 7.94 -3.14 -13.69
N LEU A 100 8.81 -3.92 -14.36
CA LEU A 100 9.48 -5.07 -13.75
C LEU A 100 10.54 -4.63 -12.75
N MET A 101 10.55 -5.25 -11.57
CA MET A 101 11.57 -5.06 -10.54
C MET A 101 12.69 -6.08 -10.72
N VAL A 102 13.92 -5.61 -10.93
CA VAL A 102 15.10 -6.45 -11.14
C VAL A 102 16.10 -6.18 -10.02
N LYS A 103 16.65 -7.25 -9.42
CA LYS A 103 17.69 -7.14 -8.40
C LYS A 103 19.05 -6.83 -9.04
N LEU A 104 19.74 -5.80 -8.55
CA LEU A 104 21.12 -5.50 -8.91
C LEU A 104 22.11 -6.34 -8.10
#